data_AF-A0A931I3C1-F1
#
_entry.id   AF-A0A931I3C1-F1
#
_cell.length_a   1.000
_cell.length_b   1.000
_cell.length_c   1.000
_cell.angle_alpha   90.00
_cell.angle_beta   90.00
_cell.angle_gamma   90.00
#
_symmetry.space_group_name_H-M   'P 1'
#
loop_
_entity.id
_entity.type
_entity.pdbx_description
1 polymer ?
#
loop_
_entity_poly.entity_id
_entity_poly.type
_entity_poly.pdbx_seq_one_letter_code
_entity_poly.pdbx_strand_id
1 'polypeptide(L)'
;MSVAAAIRKGAVAAALTLLATCWSHAMDRSEKSPGGDRITRHADERDGLHAPSDAAVHLEEIETFLEGFLGPSAGVLHEIVSDEVHLDVIVFGPTADRDTWTFVTSGMSDRAMNVPDGLEPPEAYQYAELVITLPGDWFPRVGEGLPPDEAFAQPGKYWPIRVLKQLARLPHLYDSWIWLGHTFAEEGTPPEPYDPTTKLAGALLISPLGWPPDRTTLVTADGTQIEFMAVFPLYPDELDYKLNKGLKPLVDALSGAGVDDTVRPDRPSSIINKGLRGLLRKVLPWSS
;
A
#
# COMPACT_ATOMS: atom_id res chain seq x y z
N MET A 1 -30.04 3.37 -5.50
CA MET A 1 -28.63 2.94 -5.43
C MET A 1 -28.06 3.07 -6.83
N SER A 2 -27.08 3.94 -7.05
CA SER A 2 -26.50 4.17 -8.39
C SER A 2 -25.73 2.95 -8.86
N VAL A 3 -25.80 2.65 -10.16
CA VAL A 3 -25.06 1.57 -10.85
C VAL A 3 -23.55 1.65 -10.55
N ALA A 4 -23.01 2.85 -10.34
CA ALA A 4 -21.60 3.07 -9.96
C ALA A 4 -21.21 2.50 -8.57
N ALA A 5 -22.15 2.45 -7.62
CA ALA A 5 -21.89 1.88 -6.28
C ALA A 5 -21.96 0.35 -6.28
N ALA A 6 -22.70 -0.25 -7.21
CA ALA A 6 -22.78 -1.69 -7.38
C ALA A 6 -21.54 -2.26 -8.10
N ILE A 7 -20.98 -1.51 -9.05
CA ILE A 7 -19.74 -1.87 -9.76
C ILE A 7 -18.53 -1.84 -8.81
N ARG A 8 -18.42 -0.85 -7.92
CA ARG A 8 -17.35 -0.79 -6.89
C ARG A 8 -17.37 -1.98 -5.94
N LYS A 9 -18.55 -2.42 -5.46
CA LYS A 9 -18.64 -3.59 -4.57
C LYS A 9 -18.26 -4.91 -5.25
N GLY A 10 -18.52 -5.04 -6.55
CA GLY A 10 -18.14 -6.22 -7.34
C GLY A 10 -16.65 -6.28 -7.69
N ALA A 11 -16.03 -5.13 -7.97
CA ALA A 11 -14.61 -5.03 -8.32
C ALA A 11 -13.67 -5.40 -7.16
N VAL A 12 -14.01 -4.99 -5.93
CA VAL A 12 -13.24 -5.34 -4.72
C VAL A 12 -13.18 -6.85 -4.50
N ALA A 13 -14.27 -7.59 -4.72
CA ALA A 13 -14.28 -9.05 -4.55
C ALA A 13 -13.51 -9.80 -5.65
N ALA A 14 -13.49 -9.28 -6.87
CA ALA A 14 -12.85 -9.93 -8.02
C ALA A 14 -11.32 -9.77 -8.02
N ALA A 15 -10.80 -8.57 -7.73
CA ALA A 15 -9.36 -8.31 -7.64
C ALA A 15 -8.67 -9.13 -6.52
N LEU A 16 -9.42 -9.47 -5.47
CA LEU A 16 -8.91 -10.18 -4.29
C LEU A 16 -8.92 -11.72 -4.43
N THR A 17 -9.53 -12.27 -5.48
CA THR A 17 -9.60 -13.74 -5.70
C THR A 17 -8.39 -14.28 -6.47
N LEU A 18 -7.64 -13.44 -7.18
CA LEU A 18 -6.48 -13.84 -7.99
C LEU A 18 -5.17 -14.05 -7.19
N LEU A 19 -5.13 -13.67 -5.91
CA LEU A 19 -3.95 -13.78 -5.05
C LEU A 19 -3.71 -15.17 -4.42
N ALA A 20 -4.58 -16.14 -4.69
CA ALA A 20 -4.62 -17.40 -3.94
C ALA A 20 -3.79 -18.57 -4.53
N THR A 21 -3.06 -18.38 -5.63
CA THR A 21 -2.31 -19.47 -6.29
C THR A 21 -0.88 -19.07 -6.62
N CYS A 22 -0.01 -19.07 -5.61
CA CYS A 22 1.39 -19.47 -5.75
C CYS A 22 2.05 -19.55 -4.36
N TRP A 23 2.02 -20.74 -3.73
CA TRP A 23 3.05 -21.07 -2.75
C TRP A 23 3.07 -22.58 -2.46
N SER A 24 4.19 -23.23 -2.73
CA SER A 24 4.52 -24.55 -2.18
C SER A 24 6.02 -24.80 -2.18
N HIS A 25 6.57 -24.86 -0.96
CA HIS A 25 7.78 -25.55 -0.54
C HIS A 25 9.15 -25.08 -1.05
N ALA A 26 9.82 -24.28 -0.21
CA ALA A 26 11.23 -24.48 0.12
C ALA A 26 11.36 -24.52 1.66
N MET A 27 12.16 -25.45 2.18
CA MET A 27 12.38 -25.62 3.62
C MET A 27 13.22 -24.46 4.17
N ASP A 28 12.55 -23.48 4.77
CA ASP A 28 13.19 -22.30 5.36
C ASP A 28 13.04 -22.34 6.89
N ARG A 29 14.14 -22.08 7.62
CA ARG A 29 14.16 -21.94 9.09
C ARG A 29 13.65 -20.56 9.52
N SER A 30 12.74 -19.98 8.74
CA SER A 30 12.21 -18.65 8.98
C SER A 30 11.08 -18.66 10.00
N GLU A 31 11.03 -17.61 10.80
CA GLU A 31 9.91 -17.33 11.68
C GLU A 31 8.63 -17.23 10.84
N LYS A 32 7.56 -17.89 11.29
CA LYS A 32 6.26 -17.88 10.59
C LYS A 32 5.17 -17.40 11.52
N SER A 33 4.25 -16.62 10.98
CA SER A 33 3.02 -16.25 11.68
C SER A 33 2.11 -17.48 11.86
N PRO A 34 1.17 -17.48 12.82
CA PRO A 34 0.18 -18.56 12.94
C PRO A 34 -0.68 -18.75 11.68
N GLY A 35 -0.84 -17.70 10.86
CA GLY A 35 -1.48 -17.74 9.55
C GLY A 35 -0.62 -18.35 8.43
N GLY A 36 0.65 -18.66 8.70
CA GLY A 36 1.57 -19.35 7.79
C GLY A 36 2.53 -18.46 7.00
N ASP A 37 2.41 -17.13 7.12
CA ASP A 37 3.28 -16.19 6.40
C ASP A 37 4.67 -16.12 7.03
N ARG A 38 5.70 -15.93 6.20
CA ARG A 38 7.05 -15.66 6.67
C ARG A 38 7.13 -14.29 7.34
N ILE A 39 7.80 -14.22 8.50
CA ILE A 39 8.13 -12.98 9.19
C ILE A 39 9.59 -12.65 8.90
N THR A 40 9.81 -11.51 8.25
CA THR A 40 11.15 -10.95 8.01
C THR A 40 11.38 -9.78 8.97
N ARG A 41 12.51 -9.79 9.67
CA ARG A 41 12.95 -8.69 10.54
C ARG A 41 14.11 -7.99 9.85
N HIS A 42 13.89 -6.74 9.48
CA HIS A 42 14.88 -5.90 8.81
C HIS A 42 15.82 -5.30 9.87
N ALA A 43 16.87 -6.04 10.25
CA ALA A 43 17.78 -5.66 11.33
C ALA A 43 19.10 -5.05 10.83
N ASP A 44 19.63 -5.53 9.70
CA ASP A 44 20.90 -5.09 9.12
C ASP A 44 20.64 -4.46 7.74
N GLU A 45 20.80 -3.13 7.66
CA GLU A 45 20.84 -2.42 6.36
C GLU A 45 22.08 -2.83 5.57
N ARG A 46 22.02 -2.76 4.23
CA ARG A 46 23.23 -2.92 3.42
C ARG A 46 24.30 -1.91 3.82
N ASP A 47 25.54 -2.38 3.90
CA ASP A 47 26.68 -1.57 4.30
C ASP A 47 27.21 -0.75 3.10
N GLY A 48 27.11 0.57 3.17
CA GLY A 48 27.66 1.52 2.20
C GLY A 48 26.61 2.22 1.32
N LEU A 49 26.62 3.56 1.31
CA LEU A 49 25.84 4.39 0.39
C LEU A 49 26.14 3.99 -1.06
N HIS A 50 25.15 3.50 -1.78
CA HIS A 50 25.23 3.30 -3.21
C HIS A 50 24.42 4.39 -3.89
N ALA A 51 25.13 5.44 -4.35
CA ALA A 51 24.49 6.45 -5.18
C ALA A 51 23.80 5.75 -6.38
N PRO A 52 22.53 6.09 -6.68
CA PRO A 52 21.83 5.49 -7.81
C PRO A 52 22.67 5.63 -9.09
N SER A 53 22.91 4.54 -9.80
CA SER A 53 23.62 4.59 -11.10
C SER A 53 22.75 5.26 -12.17
N ASP A 54 21.45 5.07 -12.05
CA ASP A 54 20.40 5.59 -12.91
C ASP A 54 19.25 6.09 -12.02
N ALA A 55 18.61 7.18 -12.43
CA ALA A 55 17.50 7.79 -11.71
C ALA A 55 16.38 8.11 -12.69
N ALA A 56 15.15 7.80 -12.30
CA ALA A 56 13.95 8.05 -13.10
C ALA A 56 13.98 7.35 -14.47
N VAL A 57 14.43 6.09 -14.52
CA VAL A 57 14.68 5.34 -15.77
C VAL A 57 13.43 5.24 -16.63
N HIS A 58 12.29 4.93 -16.00
CA HIS A 58 11.00 4.74 -16.68
C HIS A 58 9.98 5.84 -16.35
N LEU A 59 10.41 6.99 -15.80
CA LEU A 59 9.49 8.05 -15.32
C LEU A 59 8.49 8.50 -16.40
N GLU A 60 8.96 8.80 -17.61
CA GLU A 60 8.09 9.26 -18.71
C GLU A 60 7.07 8.19 -19.13
N GLU A 61 7.47 6.91 -19.15
CA GLU A 61 6.60 5.78 -19.49
C GLU A 61 5.55 5.52 -18.40
N ILE A 62 5.97 5.58 -17.13
CA ILE A 62 5.09 5.47 -15.95
C ILE A 62 4.08 6.61 -15.96
N GLU A 63 4.52 7.87 -16.10
CA GLU A 63 3.64 9.02 -16.12
C GLU A 63 2.63 8.92 -17.27
N THR A 64 3.08 8.66 -18.49
CA THR A 64 2.20 8.50 -19.67
C THR A 64 1.17 7.38 -19.47
N PHE A 65 1.59 6.24 -18.91
CA PHE A 65 0.69 5.12 -18.65
C PHE A 65 -0.41 5.48 -17.64
N LEU A 66 -0.02 6.15 -16.55
CA LEU A 66 -0.92 6.56 -15.48
C LEU A 66 -1.88 7.67 -15.92
N GLU A 67 -1.38 8.67 -16.67
CA GLU A 67 -2.20 9.76 -17.21
C GLU A 67 -3.35 9.27 -18.08
N GLY A 68 -3.15 8.13 -18.77
CA GLY A 68 -4.16 7.49 -19.61
C GLY A 68 -5.47 7.13 -18.89
N PHE A 69 -5.47 7.04 -17.55
CA PHE A 69 -6.68 6.78 -16.78
C PHE A 69 -6.83 7.60 -15.48
N LEU A 70 -5.76 8.21 -14.97
CA LEU A 70 -5.81 9.11 -13.80
C LEU A 70 -6.02 10.58 -14.18
N GLY A 71 -5.82 10.93 -15.47
CA GLY A 71 -5.75 12.31 -15.96
C GLY A 71 -4.33 12.89 -15.81
N PRO A 72 -4.11 14.14 -16.27
CA PRO A 72 -2.79 14.79 -16.19
C PRO A 72 -2.21 14.77 -14.78
N SER A 73 -0.88 14.60 -14.69
CA SER A 73 -0.21 14.73 -13.39
C SER A 73 -0.29 16.17 -12.88
N ALA A 74 -0.47 16.31 -11.56
CA ALA A 74 -0.39 17.59 -10.86
C ALA A 74 1.06 18.06 -10.67
N GLY A 75 2.02 17.15 -10.86
CA GLY A 75 3.46 17.34 -10.73
C GLY A 75 4.14 16.19 -10.00
N VAL A 76 5.45 16.34 -9.80
CA VAL A 76 6.31 15.34 -9.15
C VAL A 76 6.90 15.94 -7.87
N LEU A 77 6.81 15.19 -6.77
CA LEU A 77 7.52 15.48 -5.53
C LEU A 77 8.91 14.83 -5.60
N HIS A 78 9.91 15.64 -5.93
CA HIS A 78 11.29 15.15 -6.04
C HIS A 78 11.90 14.82 -4.68
N GLU A 79 12.68 13.75 -4.64
CA GLU A 79 13.43 13.41 -3.43
C GLU A 79 14.60 14.37 -3.21
N ILE A 80 14.76 14.87 -1.97
CA ILE A 80 15.84 15.81 -1.62
C ILE A 80 17.13 15.05 -1.31
N VAL A 81 17.05 13.84 -0.75
CA VAL A 81 18.20 13.01 -0.38
C VAL A 81 18.03 11.58 -0.92
N SER A 82 18.92 11.17 -1.82
CA SER A 82 18.90 9.86 -2.49
C SER A 82 20.01 8.96 -1.91
N ASP A 83 19.66 8.14 -0.92
CA ASP A 83 20.64 7.25 -0.27
C ASP A 83 20.81 5.89 -1.00
N GLU A 84 19.79 5.41 -1.74
CA GLU A 84 19.80 4.10 -2.43
C GLU A 84 19.05 4.07 -3.77
N VAL A 85 17.90 4.72 -3.83
CA VAL A 85 17.10 4.93 -5.05
C VAL A 85 16.64 6.39 -5.09
N HIS A 86 16.55 6.97 -6.29
CA HIS A 86 15.97 8.30 -6.47
C HIS A 86 14.44 8.17 -6.48
N LEU A 87 13.83 8.26 -5.30
CA LEU A 87 12.39 8.00 -5.16
C LEU A 87 11.54 9.27 -5.31
N ASP A 88 11.17 9.54 -6.54
CA ASP A 88 10.18 10.55 -6.87
C ASP A 88 8.76 10.05 -6.59
N VAL A 89 7.83 10.99 -6.44
CA VAL A 89 6.41 10.67 -6.29
C VAL A 89 5.61 11.50 -7.28
N ILE A 90 5.03 10.83 -8.28
CA ILE A 90 4.10 11.43 -9.23
C ILE A 90 2.76 11.62 -8.51
N VAL A 91 2.19 12.82 -8.63
CA VAL A 91 0.95 13.19 -7.95
C VAL A 91 -0.16 13.41 -8.96
N PHE A 92 -1.31 12.78 -8.73
CA PHE A 92 -2.52 12.97 -9.52
C PHE A 92 -3.60 13.58 -8.64
N GLY A 93 -4.01 14.80 -8.99
CA GLY A 93 -5.07 15.53 -8.28
C GLY A 93 -6.47 14.94 -8.51
N PRO A 94 -7.47 15.32 -7.69
CA PRO A 94 -8.86 14.93 -7.92
C PRO A 94 -9.39 15.50 -9.24
N THR A 95 -10.15 14.69 -9.97
CA THR A 95 -10.86 15.09 -11.20
C THR A 95 -12.37 15.08 -10.98
N ALA A 96 -13.15 15.49 -11.99
CA ALA A 96 -14.60 15.44 -11.93
C ALA A 96 -15.15 14.02 -11.71
N ASP A 97 -14.46 13.01 -12.26
CA ASP A 97 -14.87 11.60 -12.20
C ASP A 97 -14.16 10.81 -11.08
N ARG A 98 -13.06 11.36 -10.53
CA ARG A 98 -12.24 10.74 -9.48
C ARG A 98 -11.97 11.73 -8.33
N ASP A 99 -12.73 11.60 -7.25
CA ASP A 99 -12.62 12.48 -6.08
C ASP A 99 -11.54 12.02 -5.08
N THR A 100 -10.32 11.77 -5.57
CA THR A 100 -9.19 11.31 -4.76
C THR A 100 -7.89 11.99 -5.18
N TRP A 101 -6.93 12.09 -4.27
CA TRP A 101 -5.52 12.28 -4.63
C TRP A 101 -4.87 10.90 -4.79
N THR A 102 -4.03 10.72 -5.78
CA THR A 102 -3.26 9.49 -5.97
C THR A 102 -1.78 9.83 -6.07
N PHE A 103 -0.96 9.19 -5.24
CA PHE A 103 0.48 9.36 -5.20
C PHE A 103 1.11 8.04 -5.63
N VAL A 104 1.98 8.08 -6.63
CA VAL A 104 2.63 6.89 -7.18
C VAL A 104 4.13 7.11 -7.12
N THR A 105 4.87 6.15 -6.57
CA THR A 105 6.32 6.23 -6.60
C THR A 105 6.82 6.11 -8.04
N SER A 106 7.96 6.73 -8.30
CA SER A 106 8.77 6.50 -9.50
C SER A 106 10.22 6.42 -9.04
N GLY A 107 10.87 5.32 -9.36
CA GLY A 107 12.27 5.05 -9.00
C GLY A 107 12.44 3.87 -8.05
N MET A 108 11.36 3.29 -7.53
CA MET A 108 11.45 1.96 -6.90
C MET A 108 11.75 0.90 -7.97
N SER A 109 11.22 1.06 -9.18
CA SER A 109 11.50 0.19 -10.31
C SER A 109 12.84 0.47 -11.01
N ASP A 110 13.61 1.49 -10.60
CA ASP A 110 14.93 1.76 -11.21
C ASP A 110 15.93 0.62 -10.91
N ARG A 111 15.66 -0.20 -9.89
CA ARG A 111 16.48 -1.36 -9.53
C ARG A 111 15.60 -2.59 -9.27
N ALA A 112 16.05 -3.75 -9.75
CA ALA A 112 15.36 -5.00 -9.46
C ALA A 112 15.38 -5.30 -7.95
N MET A 113 14.25 -5.78 -7.43
CA MET A 113 14.14 -6.36 -6.09
C MET A 113 14.76 -7.77 -6.04
N ASN A 114 15.11 -8.24 -4.84
CA ASN A 114 15.69 -9.57 -4.65
C ASN A 114 14.62 -10.67 -4.63
N VAL A 115 14.11 -11.04 -5.81
CA VAL A 115 13.04 -12.02 -5.98
C VAL A 115 13.45 -13.39 -5.40
N PRO A 116 12.65 -14.01 -4.51
CA PRO A 116 12.97 -15.31 -3.96
C PRO A 116 12.88 -16.42 -5.02
N ASP A 117 13.69 -17.46 -4.85
CA ASP A 117 13.63 -18.67 -5.67
C ASP A 117 12.22 -19.29 -5.67
N GLY A 118 11.79 -19.80 -6.84
CA GLY A 118 10.53 -20.53 -7.00
C GLY A 118 9.35 -19.69 -7.51
N LEU A 119 9.56 -18.41 -7.82
CA LEU A 119 8.64 -17.58 -8.58
C LEU A 119 9.02 -17.61 -10.06
N GLU A 120 8.09 -18.03 -10.92
CA GLU A 120 8.33 -18.23 -12.35
C GLU A 120 7.25 -17.51 -13.20
N PRO A 121 7.64 -16.74 -14.24
CA PRO A 121 9.01 -16.33 -14.55
C PRO A 121 9.48 -15.23 -13.55
N PRO A 122 10.73 -15.25 -13.06
CA PRO A 122 11.20 -14.29 -12.05
C PRO A 122 11.13 -12.84 -12.54
N GLU A 123 11.28 -12.60 -13.84
CA GLU A 123 11.23 -11.27 -14.48
C GLU A 123 9.87 -10.57 -14.28
N ALA A 124 8.80 -11.31 -14.00
CA ALA A 124 7.48 -10.74 -13.73
C ALA A 124 7.33 -10.17 -12.30
N TYR A 125 8.34 -10.36 -11.43
CA TYR A 125 8.26 -10.00 -9.99
C TYR A 125 9.40 -9.09 -9.53
N GLN A 126 10.24 -8.62 -10.46
CA GLN A 126 11.46 -7.88 -10.14
C GLN A 126 11.20 -6.39 -9.85
N TYR A 127 10.18 -5.81 -10.47
CA TYR A 127 9.98 -4.36 -10.47
C TYR A 127 8.56 -4.00 -10.07
N ALA A 128 8.44 -3.00 -9.22
CA ALA A 128 7.15 -2.50 -8.80
C ALA A 128 7.24 -1.02 -8.44
N GLU A 129 6.09 -0.36 -8.48
CA GLU A 129 5.87 0.96 -7.90
C GLU A 129 4.71 0.87 -6.89
N LEU A 130 4.79 1.69 -5.85
CA LEU A 130 3.78 1.76 -4.81
C LEU A 130 2.82 2.92 -5.06
N VAL A 131 1.56 2.70 -4.71
CA VAL A 131 0.48 3.68 -4.85
C VAL A 131 -0.13 3.94 -3.47
N ILE A 132 -0.44 5.19 -3.16
CA ILE A 132 -1.34 5.52 -2.05
C ILE A 132 -2.41 6.51 -2.49
N THR A 133 -3.66 6.21 -2.15
CA THR A 133 -4.83 7.00 -2.53
C THR A 133 -5.40 7.71 -1.31
N LEU A 134 -5.60 9.02 -1.40
CA LEU A 134 -6.14 9.86 -0.34
C LEU A 134 -7.50 10.47 -0.75
N PRO A 135 -8.39 10.79 0.20
CA PRO A 135 -9.65 11.50 -0.07
C PRO A 135 -9.43 12.80 -0.85
N GLY A 136 -10.33 13.16 -1.78
CA GLY A 136 -10.15 14.35 -2.62
C GLY A 136 -10.14 15.69 -1.88
N ASP A 137 -10.54 15.71 -0.62
CA ASP A 137 -10.47 16.85 0.30
C ASP A 137 -9.26 16.79 1.26
N TRP A 138 -8.34 15.83 1.05
CA TRP A 138 -7.15 15.69 1.88
C TRP A 138 -6.27 16.93 1.84
N PHE A 139 -6.07 17.51 0.66
CA PHE A 139 -5.36 18.77 0.48
C PHE A 139 -6.29 19.84 -0.14
N PRO A 140 -6.07 21.14 0.17
CA PRO A 140 -6.74 22.23 -0.54
C PRO A 140 -6.47 22.15 -2.05
N ARG A 141 -7.49 22.40 -2.86
CA ARG A 141 -7.36 22.42 -4.33
C ARG A 141 -7.00 23.84 -4.76
N VAL A 142 -5.76 24.03 -5.19
CA VAL A 142 -5.26 25.32 -5.68
C VAL A 142 -4.83 25.14 -7.14
N GLY A 143 -5.79 25.27 -8.06
CA GLY A 143 -5.57 24.97 -9.48
C GLY A 143 -5.42 23.47 -9.74
N GLU A 144 -4.71 23.13 -10.82
CA GLU A 144 -4.47 21.75 -11.27
C GLU A 144 -3.10 21.21 -10.84
N GLY A 145 -2.29 22.01 -10.14
CA GLY A 145 -0.95 21.65 -9.71
C GLY A 145 -0.89 20.94 -8.36
N LEU A 146 0.34 20.68 -7.91
CA LEU A 146 0.62 20.11 -6.59
C LEU A 146 -0.07 20.88 -5.45
N PRO A 147 -0.41 20.21 -4.34
CA PRO A 147 -0.73 20.89 -3.10
C PRO A 147 0.38 21.89 -2.73
N PRO A 148 0.05 23.07 -2.18
CA PRO A 148 1.07 24.02 -1.73
C PRO A 148 1.87 23.42 -0.57
N ASP A 149 3.14 23.79 -0.44
CA ASP A 149 4.06 23.23 0.57
C ASP A 149 3.50 23.28 1.99
N GLU A 150 2.78 24.35 2.35
CA GLU A 150 2.17 24.49 3.67
C GLU A 150 1.09 23.45 3.95
N ALA A 151 0.47 22.87 2.91
CA ALA A 151 -0.52 21.82 3.06
C ALA A 151 0.11 20.50 3.51
N PHE A 152 1.33 20.18 3.05
CA PHE A 152 2.09 19.01 3.51
C PHE A 152 2.59 19.19 4.96
N ALA A 153 2.87 20.42 5.37
CA ALA A 153 3.29 20.72 6.75
C ALA A 153 2.15 20.65 7.79
N GLN A 154 0.89 20.49 7.37
CA GLN A 154 -0.23 20.38 8.30
C GLN A 154 -0.18 19.04 9.08
N PRO A 155 -0.51 19.04 10.38
CA PRO A 155 -0.55 17.82 11.19
C PRO A 155 -1.44 16.74 10.55
N GLY A 156 -0.93 15.50 10.50
CA GLY A 156 -1.66 14.37 9.96
C GLY A 156 -1.74 14.28 8.43
N LYS A 157 -1.14 15.21 7.67
CA LYS A 157 -1.25 15.21 6.20
C LYS A 157 -0.14 14.45 5.47
N TYR A 158 1.09 14.48 5.99
CA TYR A 158 2.25 13.92 5.29
C TYR A 158 2.52 12.44 5.60
N TRP A 159 2.01 11.90 6.70
CA TRP A 159 2.31 10.53 7.11
C TRP A 159 2.01 9.46 6.02
N PRO A 160 0.95 9.55 5.19
CA PRO A 160 0.71 8.53 4.16
C PRO A 160 1.81 8.53 3.11
N ILE A 161 2.27 9.72 2.71
CA ILE A 161 3.37 9.90 1.73
C ILE A 161 4.68 9.40 2.35
N ARG A 162 4.92 9.66 3.64
CA ARG A 162 6.07 9.11 4.36
C ARG A 162 6.06 7.58 4.38
N VAL A 163 4.93 6.95 4.70
CA VAL A 163 4.79 5.48 4.69
C VAL A 163 5.04 4.92 3.29
N LEU A 164 4.45 5.53 2.26
CA LEU A 164 4.70 5.17 0.86
C LEU A 164 6.21 5.16 0.54
N LYS A 165 6.90 6.26 0.85
CA LYS A 165 8.34 6.43 0.60
C LYS A 165 9.20 5.45 1.40
N GLN A 166 8.83 5.17 2.66
CA GLN A 166 9.53 4.21 3.51
C GLN A 166 9.43 2.79 2.94
N LEU A 167 8.21 2.34 2.58
CA LEU A 167 7.99 1.00 2.04
C LEU A 167 8.70 0.78 0.70
N ALA A 168 8.71 1.79 -0.18
CA ALA A 168 9.39 1.70 -1.48
C ALA A 168 10.91 1.55 -1.38
N ARG A 169 11.52 1.94 -0.24
CA ARG A 169 12.96 1.77 0.00
C ARG A 169 13.33 0.41 0.56
N LEU A 170 12.40 -0.27 1.24
CA LEU A 170 12.69 -1.52 1.96
C LEU A 170 13.35 -2.61 1.11
N PRO A 171 12.93 -2.88 -0.14
CA PRO A 171 13.57 -3.89 -0.98
C PRO A 171 15.05 -3.60 -1.22
N HIS A 172 15.38 -2.32 -1.38
CA HIS A 172 16.72 -1.88 -1.71
C HIS A 172 17.61 -1.80 -0.47
N LEU A 173 17.12 -1.22 0.62
CA LEU A 173 17.85 -1.09 1.89
C LEU A 173 18.24 -2.45 2.49
N TYR A 174 17.36 -3.46 2.36
CA TYR A 174 17.53 -4.75 3.04
C TYR A 174 17.75 -5.95 2.11
N ASP A 175 18.02 -5.70 0.82
CA ASP A 175 18.14 -6.77 -0.18
C ASP A 175 17.00 -7.77 -0.16
N SER A 176 15.80 -7.21 -0.14
CA SER A 176 14.56 -7.95 0.05
C SER A 176 13.63 -7.79 -1.13
N TRP A 177 12.44 -8.38 -0.99
CA TRP A 177 11.38 -8.37 -1.98
C TRP A 177 10.05 -8.16 -1.27
N ILE A 178 9.27 -7.21 -1.78
CA ILE A 178 7.93 -6.92 -1.30
C ILE A 178 6.94 -7.18 -2.43
N TRP A 179 5.80 -7.77 -2.10
CA TRP A 179 4.80 -8.11 -3.10
C TRP A 179 3.39 -8.14 -2.51
N LEU A 180 2.40 -8.37 -3.37
CA LEU A 180 0.99 -8.45 -3.00
C LEU A 180 0.77 -9.45 -1.84
N GLY A 181 -0.03 -9.04 -0.86
CA GLY A 181 -0.33 -9.82 0.34
C GLY A 181 0.67 -9.64 1.49
N HIS A 182 1.84 -9.03 1.24
CA HIS A 182 2.79 -8.72 2.31
C HIS A 182 2.25 -7.62 3.23
N THR A 183 2.59 -7.75 4.51
CA THR A 183 2.21 -6.78 5.55
C THR A 183 3.44 -6.21 6.23
N PHE A 184 3.37 -4.94 6.60
CA PHE A 184 4.48 -4.17 7.15
C PHE A 184 4.00 -3.43 8.40
N ALA A 185 4.87 -3.29 9.39
CA ALA A 185 4.66 -2.46 10.56
C ALA A 185 6.01 -2.05 11.14
N GLU A 186 6.04 -0.93 11.85
CA GLU A 186 7.20 -0.60 12.67
C GLU A 186 7.35 -1.59 13.83
N GLU A 187 8.55 -1.71 14.37
CA GLU A 187 8.81 -2.59 15.50
C GLU A 187 8.00 -2.16 16.74
N GLY A 188 7.35 -3.13 17.39
CA GLY A 188 6.48 -2.89 18.54
C GLY A 188 5.39 -3.95 18.66
N THR A 189 4.80 -4.12 19.84
CA THR A 189 3.63 -5.00 20.02
C THR A 189 2.67 -4.40 21.06
N PRO A 190 1.58 -3.74 20.64
CA PRO A 190 1.21 -3.46 19.24
C PRO A 190 2.18 -2.46 18.57
N PRO A 191 2.23 -2.41 17.23
CA PRO A 191 2.96 -1.34 16.54
C PRO A 191 2.34 0.04 16.84
N GLU A 192 3.19 1.06 16.89
CA GLU A 192 2.76 2.44 17.12
C GLU A 192 2.05 3.03 15.90
N PRO A 193 1.05 3.92 16.09
CA PRO A 193 0.39 4.59 14.99
C PRO A 193 1.35 5.44 14.14
N TYR A 194 1.09 5.52 12.84
CA TYR A 194 1.91 6.30 11.91
C TYR A 194 1.95 7.80 12.22
N ASP A 195 0.91 8.34 12.86
CA ASP A 195 0.79 9.75 13.21
C ASP A 195 -0.18 9.91 14.39
N PRO A 196 -0.01 10.91 15.28
CA PRO A 196 -0.94 11.16 16.39
C PRO A 196 -2.41 11.37 15.98
N THR A 197 -2.68 11.70 14.72
CA THR A 197 -4.02 11.91 14.16
C THR A 197 -4.71 10.61 13.71
N THR A 198 -4.02 9.47 13.73
CA THR A 198 -4.55 8.18 13.31
C THR A 198 -4.22 7.07 14.31
N LYS A 199 -4.87 5.92 14.15
CA LYS A 199 -4.52 4.66 14.85
C LYS A 199 -4.08 3.56 13.88
N LEU A 200 -3.94 3.90 12.61
CA LEU A 200 -3.35 3.04 11.58
C LEU A 200 -1.85 2.91 11.89
N ALA A 201 -1.34 1.68 11.90
CA ALA A 201 -0.01 1.35 12.41
C ALA A 201 0.72 0.27 11.59
N GLY A 202 0.00 -0.39 10.68
CA GLY A 202 0.57 -1.33 9.72
C GLY A 202 0.09 -1.04 8.31
N ALA A 203 0.63 -1.75 7.34
CA ALA A 203 0.22 -1.68 5.94
C ALA A 203 0.12 -3.07 5.33
N LEU A 204 -0.76 -3.23 4.36
CA LEU A 204 -0.88 -4.39 3.47
C LEU A 204 -0.67 -3.92 2.04
N LEU A 205 0.08 -4.67 1.23
CA LEU A 205 0.16 -4.44 -0.21
C LEU A 205 -0.95 -5.21 -0.92
N ILE A 206 -1.75 -4.51 -1.71
CA ILE A 206 -2.82 -5.09 -2.53
C ILE A 206 -2.80 -4.49 -3.94
N SER A 207 -3.56 -5.09 -4.85
CA SER A 207 -3.83 -4.48 -6.15
C SER A 207 -4.68 -3.21 -5.96
N PRO A 208 -4.41 -2.08 -6.65
CA PRO A 208 -5.20 -0.85 -6.55
C PRO A 208 -6.67 -1.09 -6.89
N LEU A 209 -7.55 -0.97 -5.90
CA LEU A 209 -8.96 -1.39 -6.02
C LEU A 209 -9.79 -0.42 -6.86
N GLY A 210 -9.35 0.84 -6.95
CA GLY A 210 -10.00 1.87 -7.76
C GLY A 210 -9.56 1.91 -9.23
N TRP A 211 -8.57 1.11 -9.63
CA TRP A 211 -7.99 1.15 -10.97
C TRP A 211 -8.67 0.14 -11.92
N PRO A 212 -8.62 0.36 -13.24
CA PRO A 212 -9.02 -0.67 -14.20
C PRO A 212 -8.16 -1.94 -14.01
N PRO A 213 -8.74 -3.15 -14.03
CA PRO A 213 -7.99 -4.39 -13.77
C PRO A 213 -6.82 -4.67 -14.74
N ASP A 214 -6.85 -4.10 -15.94
CA ASP A 214 -5.81 -4.19 -16.97
C ASP A 214 -4.78 -3.05 -16.88
N ARG A 215 -4.83 -2.24 -15.81
CA ARG A 215 -3.95 -1.08 -15.59
C ARG A 215 -3.10 -1.20 -14.32
N THR A 216 -2.93 -2.41 -13.78
CA THR A 216 -2.12 -2.65 -12.59
C THR A 216 -0.67 -3.03 -12.91
N THR A 217 -0.35 -3.22 -14.19
CA THR A 217 0.99 -3.55 -14.66
C THR A 217 1.32 -2.72 -15.90
N LEU A 218 2.51 -2.11 -15.93
CA LEU A 218 3.09 -1.49 -17.11
C LEU A 218 4.16 -2.41 -17.71
N VAL A 219 4.15 -2.56 -19.03
CA VAL A 219 5.28 -3.12 -19.78
C VAL A 219 5.96 -1.99 -20.53
N THR A 220 7.18 -1.67 -20.15
CA THR A 220 7.99 -0.59 -20.75
C THR A 220 8.54 -1.01 -22.12
N ALA A 221 9.10 -0.05 -22.86
CA ALA A 221 9.67 -0.26 -24.18
C ALA A 221 10.85 -1.24 -24.19
N ASP A 222 11.61 -1.33 -23.10
CA ASP A 222 12.70 -2.29 -22.92
C ASP A 222 12.23 -3.69 -22.48
N GLY A 223 10.92 -3.87 -22.25
CA GLY A 223 10.30 -5.12 -21.82
C GLY A 223 10.23 -5.32 -20.30
N THR A 224 10.64 -4.34 -19.51
CA THR A 224 10.50 -4.35 -18.05
C THR A 224 9.02 -4.34 -17.66
N GLN A 225 8.64 -5.25 -16.75
CA GLN A 225 7.29 -5.34 -16.21
C GLN A 225 7.25 -4.71 -14.83
N ILE A 226 6.51 -3.61 -14.69
CA ILE A 226 6.38 -2.83 -13.45
C ILE A 226 4.97 -3.05 -12.90
N GLU A 227 4.87 -3.69 -11.73
CA GLU A 227 3.60 -3.88 -11.02
C GLU A 227 3.28 -2.68 -10.12
N PHE A 228 2.05 -2.18 -10.16
CA PHE A 228 1.57 -1.14 -9.25
C PHE A 228 0.84 -1.76 -8.06
N MET A 229 1.32 -1.51 -6.86
CA MET A 229 0.71 -2.03 -5.63
C MET A 229 0.23 -0.91 -4.70
N ALA A 230 -1.04 -0.96 -4.29
CA ALA A 230 -1.58 -0.04 -3.32
C ALA A 230 -1.10 -0.38 -1.90
N VAL A 231 -0.60 0.64 -1.20
CA VAL A 231 -0.33 0.63 0.23
C VAL A 231 -1.65 0.83 0.97
N PHE A 232 -2.13 -0.21 1.65
CA PHE A 232 -3.38 -0.21 2.40
C PHE A 232 -3.10 -0.16 3.91
N PRO A 233 -3.30 0.98 4.59
CA PRO A 233 -3.05 1.07 6.02
C PRO A 233 -4.04 0.23 6.86
N LEU A 234 -3.51 -0.47 7.85
CA LEU A 234 -4.21 -1.35 8.77
C LEU A 234 -4.13 -0.83 10.20
N TYR A 235 -5.17 -1.11 10.98
CA TYR A 235 -5.10 -1.05 12.43
C TYR A 235 -4.24 -2.21 12.98
N PRO A 236 -3.65 -2.09 14.18
CA PRO A 236 -2.95 -3.19 14.83
C PRO A 236 -3.76 -4.49 14.90
N ASP A 237 -5.07 -4.41 15.18
CA ASP A 237 -5.93 -5.59 15.28
C ASP A 237 -6.23 -6.25 13.93
N GLU A 238 -6.28 -5.48 12.84
CA GLU A 238 -6.37 -5.99 11.46
C GLU A 238 -5.08 -6.67 11.02
N LEU A 239 -3.93 -6.07 11.36
CA LEU A 239 -2.62 -6.68 11.13
C LEU A 239 -2.49 -8.00 11.90
N ASP A 240 -2.81 -8.00 13.19
CA ASP A 240 -2.84 -9.20 14.02
C ASP A 240 -3.81 -10.24 13.46
N TYR A 241 -4.97 -9.82 12.96
CA TYR A 241 -5.94 -10.73 12.34
C TYR A 241 -5.35 -11.40 11.11
N LYS A 242 -4.64 -10.67 10.23
CA LYS A 242 -3.92 -11.25 9.09
C LYS A 242 -2.83 -12.21 9.53
N LEU A 243 -2.00 -11.83 10.50
CA LEU A 243 -0.95 -12.69 11.02
C LEU A 243 -1.50 -13.98 11.66
N ASN A 244 -2.71 -13.96 12.20
CA ASN A 244 -3.33 -15.11 12.86
C ASN A 244 -4.25 -15.96 11.95
N LYS A 245 -4.87 -15.36 10.94
CA LYS A 245 -5.92 -15.99 10.11
C LYS A 245 -5.56 -16.07 8.63
N GLY A 246 -4.51 -15.38 8.20
CA GLY A 246 -4.09 -15.28 6.81
C GLY A 246 -4.78 -14.13 6.06
N LEU A 247 -4.35 -13.92 4.82
CA LEU A 247 -4.78 -12.81 3.97
C LEU A 247 -6.27 -12.87 3.63
N LYS A 248 -6.78 -14.02 3.17
CA LYS A 248 -8.16 -14.13 2.68
C LYS A 248 -9.20 -13.73 3.74
N PRO A 249 -9.13 -14.20 5.01
CA PRO A 249 -10.08 -13.76 6.02
C PRO A 249 -10.02 -12.25 6.31
N LEU A 250 -8.82 -11.64 6.32
CA LEU A 250 -8.70 -10.19 6.51
C LEU A 250 -9.40 -9.45 5.38
N VAL A 251 -9.13 -9.86 4.14
CA VAL A 251 -9.72 -9.32 2.93
C VAL A 251 -11.24 -9.42 2.94
N ASP A 252 -11.80 -10.58 3.34
CA ASP A 252 -13.25 -10.77 3.47
C ASP A 252 -13.83 -9.80 4.53
N ALA A 253 -13.11 -9.54 5.63
CA ALA A 253 -13.54 -8.62 6.68
C ALA A 253 -13.51 -7.14 6.22
N LEU A 254 -12.44 -6.71 5.54
CA LEU A 254 -12.31 -5.36 4.97
C LEU A 254 -13.41 -5.10 3.95
N SER A 255 -13.61 -6.03 3.01
CA SER A 255 -14.66 -5.97 1.99
C SER A 255 -16.06 -5.98 2.61
N GLY A 256 -16.30 -6.83 3.61
CA GLY A 256 -17.56 -6.89 4.36
C GLY A 256 -17.87 -5.59 5.11
N ALA A 257 -16.85 -4.86 5.56
CA ALA A 257 -16.96 -3.54 6.17
C ALA A 257 -17.06 -2.40 5.12
N GLY A 258 -16.90 -2.70 3.83
CA GLY A 258 -16.95 -1.71 2.75
C GLY A 258 -15.73 -0.79 2.72
N VAL A 259 -14.59 -1.24 3.22
CA VAL A 259 -13.33 -0.48 3.22
C VAL A 259 -12.67 -0.63 1.85
N ASP A 260 -12.30 0.50 1.25
CA ASP A 260 -11.52 0.60 0.01
C ASP A 260 -10.05 0.95 0.31
N ASP A 261 -9.22 1.03 -0.72
CA ASP A 261 -7.80 1.40 -0.64
C ASP A 261 -7.55 2.91 -0.50
N THR A 262 -8.61 3.71 -0.29
CA THR A 262 -8.47 5.12 0.06
C THR A 262 -8.19 5.27 1.55
N VAL A 263 -7.12 5.99 1.90
CA VAL A 263 -6.72 6.20 3.29
C VAL A 263 -7.77 7.01 4.05
N ARG A 264 -8.36 6.39 5.08
CA ARG A 264 -9.33 7.02 5.99
C ARG A 264 -8.84 6.86 7.43
N PRO A 265 -8.16 7.88 8.00
CA PRO A 265 -7.55 7.80 9.34
C PRO A 265 -8.53 7.46 10.46
N ASP A 266 -9.78 7.84 10.28
CA ASP A 266 -10.87 7.79 11.26
C ASP A 266 -11.86 6.65 11.02
N ARG A 267 -11.62 5.77 10.03
CA ARG A 267 -12.49 4.62 9.79
C ARG A 267 -12.53 3.69 11.02
N PRO A 268 -13.61 2.96 11.29
CA PRO A 268 -13.55 1.89 12.27
C PRO A 268 -12.65 0.75 11.77
N SER A 269 -12.03 0.02 12.69
CA SER A 269 -11.41 -1.27 12.36
C SER A 269 -12.49 -2.23 11.82
N SER A 270 -12.12 -3.01 10.81
CA SER A 270 -12.95 -4.07 10.23
C SER A 270 -13.07 -5.29 11.15
N ILE A 271 -12.23 -5.40 12.17
CA ILE A 271 -12.24 -6.51 13.13
C ILE A 271 -13.12 -6.17 14.33
N ILE A 272 -14.32 -6.75 14.34
CA ILE A 272 -15.21 -6.64 15.50
C ILE A 272 -14.75 -7.62 16.59
N ASN A 273 -13.98 -7.13 17.56
CA ASN A 273 -13.66 -7.89 18.76
C ASN A 273 -14.93 -8.14 19.60
N LYS A 274 -15.46 -9.38 19.53
CA LYS A 274 -16.67 -9.80 20.28
C LYS A 274 -16.52 -9.74 21.82
N GLY A 275 -15.32 -9.44 22.35
CA GLY A 275 -15.05 -9.37 23.78
C GLY A 275 -15.83 -8.30 24.54
N LEU A 276 -16.13 -7.14 23.94
CA LEU A 276 -16.81 -6.04 24.66
C LEU A 276 -18.33 -6.22 24.81
N ARG A 277 -18.99 -6.96 23.89
CA ARG A 277 -20.43 -7.24 24.00
C ARG A 277 -20.76 -8.22 25.12
N GLY A 278 -19.82 -9.05 25.54
CA GLY A 278 -19.97 -9.98 26.67
C GLY A 278 -19.94 -9.29 28.04
N LEU A 279 -19.18 -8.20 28.18
CA LEU A 279 -19.10 -7.45 29.44
C LEU A 279 -20.34 -6.56 29.65
N LEU A 280 -20.83 -5.88 28.62
CA LEU A 280 -22.00 -5.00 28.75
C LEU A 280 -23.30 -5.74 29.09
N ARG A 281 -23.39 -7.04 28.76
CA ARG A 281 -24.54 -7.89 29.13
C ARG A 281 -24.49 -8.38 30.59
N LYS A 282 -23.35 -8.27 31.28
CA LYS A 282 -23.20 -8.68 32.69
C LYS A 282 -23.38 -7.53 33.69
N VAL A 283 -23.48 -6.27 33.24
CA VAL A 283 -23.47 -5.08 34.12
C VAL A 283 -24.87 -4.47 34.33
N LEU A 284 -25.92 -4.96 33.67
CA LEU A 284 -27.29 -4.51 33.92
C LEU A 284 -28.19 -5.70 34.33
N PRO A 285 -28.40 -5.94 35.64
CA PRO A 285 -29.53 -6.73 36.08
C PRO A 285 -30.80 -5.95 35.77
N TRP A 286 -31.75 -6.62 35.11
CA TRP A 286 -33.09 -6.11 34.91
C TRP A 286 -33.73 -5.82 36.28
N SER A 287 -34.21 -4.60 36.49
CA SER A 287 -35.18 -4.33 37.56
C SER A 287 -36.57 -4.71 37.05
N SER A 288 -37.21 -5.62 37.77
CA SER A 288 -38.67 -5.81 37.75
C SER A 288 -39.31 -4.82 38.70
#